data_AF-A0A3D5ZPZ1-F1
#
_entry.id   AF-A0A3D5ZPZ1-F1
#
_cell.length_a   1.000
_cell.length_b   1.000
_cell.length_c   1.000
_cell.angle_alpha   90.00
_cell.angle_beta   90.00
_cell.angle_gamma   90.00
#
_symmetry.space_group_name_H-M   'P 1'
#
loop_
_entity.id
_entity.type
_entity.pdbx_description
1 polymer ?
#
loop_
_entity_poly.entity_id
_entity_poly.type
_entity_poly.pdbx_seq_one_letter_code
_entity_poly.pdbx_strand_id
1 'polypeptide(L)' 'DANTMMAEGGIQAADKPNDSPAIHYLDAFGGGHFAAKHELLYKLVNEAPDAIKWLSDLGVMFDKDEHGNMITT' A
#
# COMPACT_ATOMS: atom_id res chain seq x y z
N ASP A 1 8.26 -17.42 -15.85
CA ASP A 1 7.93 -17.32 -14.41
C ASP A 1 8.39 -16.00 -13.83
N ALA A 2 7.62 -15.46 -12.89
CA ALA A 2 7.93 -14.23 -12.16
C ALA A 2 7.74 -14.47 -10.66
N ASN A 3 8.66 -13.99 -9.83
CA ASN A 3 8.61 -14.17 -8.37
C ASN A 3 7.37 -13.54 -7.74
N THR A 4 6.69 -12.60 -8.43
CA THR A 4 5.47 -11.94 -7.94
C THR A 4 4.33 -12.91 -7.65
N MET A 5 4.31 -14.08 -8.29
CA MET A 5 3.28 -15.11 -8.06
C MET A 5 3.36 -15.74 -6.67
N MET A 6 4.50 -15.57 -5.99
CA MET A 6 4.78 -16.15 -4.67
C MET A 6 4.69 -15.12 -3.53
N ALA A 7 4.22 -13.90 -3.80
CA ALA A 7 4.06 -12.88 -2.76
C ALA A 7 2.82 -13.18 -1.89
N GLU A 8 2.99 -13.16 -0.56
CA GLU A 8 1.93 -13.59 0.39
C GLU A 8 1.47 -12.47 1.36
N GLY A 9 2.34 -11.53 1.72
CA GLY A 9 2.07 -10.55 2.79
C GLY A 9 1.15 -9.38 2.43
N GLY A 10 0.66 -9.30 1.19
CA GLY A 10 -0.17 -8.19 0.70
C GLY A 10 0.62 -6.99 0.16
N ILE A 11 -0.08 -5.87 0.01
CA ILE A 11 0.41 -4.60 -0.52
C ILE A 11 -0.02 -3.46 0.41
N GLN A 12 0.91 -2.56 0.76
CA GLN A 12 0.67 -1.50 1.73
C GLN A 12 0.15 -0.22 1.05
N ALA A 13 -0.91 0.36 1.61
CA ALA A 13 -1.43 1.66 1.23
C ALA A 13 -2.15 2.30 2.43
N ALA A 14 -2.06 3.63 2.55
CA ALA A 14 -2.76 4.37 3.61
C ALA A 14 -4.23 4.58 3.22
N ASP A 15 -5.05 3.55 3.40
CA ASP A 15 -6.47 3.51 2.99
C ASP A 15 -7.46 3.56 4.17
N LYS A 16 -6.96 3.70 5.40
CA LYS A 16 -7.78 3.73 6.63
C LYS A 16 -8.01 5.13 7.17
N PRO A 17 -9.13 5.39 7.85
CA PRO A 17 -9.44 6.70 8.44
C PRO A 17 -8.40 7.20 9.46
N ASN A 18 -7.69 6.29 10.12
CA ASN A 18 -6.67 6.57 11.12
C ASN A 18 -5.24 6.55 10.55
N ASP A 19 -5.08 6.41 9.23
CA ASP A 19 -3.79 6.38 8.56
C ASP A 19 -3.62 7.57 7.61
N SER A 20 -2.40 7.84 7.16
CA SER A 20 -2.10 8.85 6.15
C SER A 20 -0.80 8.55 5.39
N PRO A 21 -0.64 9.03 4.15
CA PRO A 21 0.63 8.94 3.43
C PRO A 21 1.83 9.50 4.21
N ALA A 22 1.60 10.48 5.09
CA ALA A 22 2.66 11.04 5.94
C ALA A 22 3.14 10.07 7.02
N ILE A 23 2.24 9.31 7.66
CA ILE A 23 2.60 8.28 8.64
C ILE A 23 3.34 7.14 7.94
N HIS A 24 2.76 6.62 6.85
CA HIS A 24 3.39 5.60 6.02
C HIS A 24 4.78 6.02 5.50
N TYR A 25 4.96 7.30 5.14
CA TYR A 25 6.28 7.83 4.78
C TYR A 25 7.30 7.66 5.91
N LEU A 26 6.94 8.04 7.14
CA LEU A 26 7.85 7.97 8.28
C LEU A 26 8.22 6.52 8.61
N ASP A 27 7.26 5.61 8.56
CA ASP A 27 7.47 4.18 8.81
C ASP A 27 8.39 3.57 7.74
N ALA A 28 8.09 3.80 6.47
CA ALA A 28 8.88 3.28 5.36
C ALA A 28 10.29 3.90 5.30
N PHE A 29 10.43 5.20 5.60
CA PHE A 29 11.71 5.88 5.62
C PHE A 29 12.59 5.40 6.78
N GLY A 30 12.00 5.27 7.97
CA GLY A 30 12.66 4.73 9.16
C GLY A 30 13.06 3.26 8.98
N GLY A 31 12.14 2.42 8.51
CA GLY A 31 12.38 1.00 8.22
C GLY A 31 13.42 0.77 7.12
N GLY A 32 13.52 1.70 6.16
CA GLY A 32 14.55 1.72 5.12
C GLY A 32 15.89 2.32 5.57
N HIS A 33 16.11 2.50 6.87
CA HIS A 33 17.33 3.10 7.45
C HIS A 33 17.67 4.48 6.88
N PHE A 34 16.65 5.29 6.55
CA PHE A 34 16.78 6.63 5.99
C PHE A 34 17.55 6.70 4.66
N ALA A 35 17.68 5.57 3.96
CA ALA A 35 18.46 5.47 2.72
C ALA A 35 17.65 5.75 1.44
N ALA A 36 16.32 5.84 1.56
CA ALA A 36 15.45 6.08 0.41
C ALA A 36 15.60 7.51 -0.13
N LYS A 37 15.43 7.66 -1.45
CA LYS A 37 15.29 8.99 -2.06
C LYS A 37 13.94 9.58 -1.68
N HIS A 38 13.96 10.75 -1.04
CA HIS A 38 12.78 11.40 -0.47
C HIS A 38 11.66 11.57 -1.50
N GLU A 39 11.99 12.04 -2.71
CA GLU A 39 11.03 12.29 -3.78
C GLU A 39 10.33 11.02 -4.28
N LEU A 40 11.05 9.89 -4.30
CA LEU A 40 10.50 8.61 -4.74
C LEU A 40 9.63 7.99 -3.66
N LEU A 41 10.07 8.02 -2.40
CA LEU A 41 9.29 7.48 -1.30
C LEU A 41 8.01 8.30 -1.08
N TYR A 42 8.11 9.62 -1.17
CA TYR A 42 6.96 10.52 -1.09
C TYR A 42 5.92 10.18 -2.18
N LYS A 43 6.37 10.02 -3.43
CA LYS A 43 5.47 9.62 -4.53
C LYS A 43 4.83 8.25 -4.26
N LEU A 44 5.63 7.28 -3.84
CA LEU A 44 5.17 5.91 -3.59
C LEU A 44 4.03 5.86 -2.58
N VAL A 45 4.19 6.50 -1.41
CA VAL A 45 3.18 6.44 -0.34
C VAL A 45 1.93 7.28 -0.64
N ASN A 46 2.06 8.37 -1.41
CA ASN A 46 0.91 9.19 -1.79
C ASN A 46 0.08 8.55 -2.91
N GLU A 47 0.71 7.83 -3.84
CA GLU A 47 0.01 7.20 -4.96
C GLU A 47 -0.48 5.76 -4.64
N ALA A 48 -0.04 5.17 -3.52
CA ALA A 48 -0.43 3.82 -3.13
C ALA A 48 -1.94 3.60 -3.02
N PRO A 49 -2.75 4.48 -2.38
CA PRO A 49 -4.21 4.29 -2.31
C PRO A 49 -4.88 4.25 -3.70
N ASP A 50 -4.46 5.12 -4.62
CA ASP A 50 -4.97 5.15 -5.99
C ASP A 50 -4.58 3.89 -6.76
N ALA A 51 -3.36 3.37 -6.54
CA ALA A 51 -2.91 2.11 -7.13
C ALA A 51 -3.73 0.91 -6.64
N ILE A 52 -4.06 0.84 -5.34
CA ILE A 52 -4.95 -0.20 -4.81
C ILE A 52 -6.33 -0.12 -5.44
N LYS A 53 -6.89 1.08 -5.54
CA LYS A 53 -8.18 1.29 -6.20
C LYS A 53 -8.13 0.82 -7.66
N TRP A 54 -7.10 1.21 -8.40
CA TRP A 54 -6.90 0.80 -9.79
C TRP A 54 -6.84 -0.72 -9.93
N LEU A 55 -6.09 -1.42 -9.08
CA LEU A 55 -6.04 -2.88 -9.07
C LEU A 55 -7.40 -3.51 -8.77
N SER A 56 -8.16 -2.95 -7.82
CA SER A 56 -9.52 -3.42 -7.52
C SER A 56 -10.45 -3.21 -8.73
N ASP A 57 -10.33 -2.09 -9.45
CA ASP A 57 -11.12 -1.80 -10.65
C ASP A 57 -10.74 -2.74 -11.82
N LEU A 58 -9.49 -3.21 -11.87
CA LEU A 58 -9.03 -4.24 -12.82
C LEU A 58 -9.57 -5.65 -12.50
N GLY A 59 -10.17 -5.87 -11.33
CA GLY A 59 -10.68 -7.16 -10.91
C GLY A 59 -9.76 -7.96 -10.00
N VAL A 60 -8.71 -7.35 -9.43
CA VAL A 60 -7.94 -7.99 -8.36
C VAL A 60 -8.86 -8.25 -7.16
N MET A 61 -8.86 -9.49 -6.69
CA MET A 61 -9.70 -9.93 -5.58
C MET A 61 -9.00 -9.66 -4.26
N PHE A 62 -9.24 -8.47 -3.72
CA PHE A 62 -8.88 -8.16 -2.33
C PHE A 62 -9.95 -8.66 -1.36
N ASP A 63 -9.51 -9.09 -0.17
CA ASP A 63 -10.42 -9.43 0.92
C ASP A 63 -11.15 -8.18 1.41
N LYS A 64 -12.48 -8.27 1.50
CA LYS A 64 -13.36 -7.16 1.90
C LYS A 64 -14.37 -7.64 2.94
N ASP A 65 -14.75 -6.75 3.85
CA ASP A 65 -15.81 -6.99 4.83
C ASP A 65 -17.20 -6.94 4.19
N GLU A 66 -18.25 -7.17 4.98
CA GLU A 66 -19.65 -7.15 4.53
C GLU A 66 -20.11 -5.77 4.01
N HIS A 67 -19.37 -4.71 4.30
CA HIS A 67 -19.63 -3.35 3.85
C HIS A 67 -18.76 -2.96 2.63
N GLY A 68 -17.91 -3.87 2.15
CA GLY A 68 -17.03 -3.64 1.00
C GLY A 68 -15.73 -2.91 1.34
N ASN A 69 -15.41 -2.70 2.63
CA ASN A 69 -14.15 -2.13 3.04
C ASN A 69 -13.04 -3.18 2.96
N MET A 70 -11.83 -2.76 2.61
CA MET A 70 -10.64 -3.63 2.59
C MET A 70 -10.40 -4.25 3.98
N ILE A 71 -10.18 -5.55 4.07
CA ILE A 71 -9.71 -6.19 5.29
C ILE A 71 -8.19 -6.07 5.34
N THR A 72 -7.66 -5.57 6.47
CA THR A 72 -6.22 -5.42 6.72
C THR A 72 -5.86 -6.17 8.00
N THR A 73 -4.71 -6.84 8.02
CA THR A 73 -4.13 -7.53 9.19
C THR A 73 -3.17 -6.63 9.95
#